data_AF-J2KCV4-F1
#
_entry.id   AF-J2KCV4-F1
#
_cell.length_a   1.000
_cell.length_b   1.000
_cell.length_c   1.000
_cell.angle_alpha   90.00
_cell.angle_beta   90.00
_cell.angle_gamma   90.00
#
_symmetry.space_group_name_H-M   'P 1'
#
loop_
_entity.id
_entity.type
_entity.pdbx_description
1 polymer ?
#
loop_
_entity_poly.entity_id
_entity_poly.type
_entity_poly.pdbx_seq_one_letter_code
_entity_poly.pdbx_strand_id
1 'polypeptide(L)'
;MDRADFVHLVRLSEHASADDGARYRRSVAAFAALGYLWVLGCLGLSVGIIVWVVSSIGGARSNFTRGWLLLFALGLLWATLRALWVRFDEPEGVEIRRADAPALFEALDRIRGKIKGPPVHHVYLDDEFNASIRQVPRFGLFGGAVNSLSIGLPLMMMLDRRRLLSVLAHEYGHLRGNHGKLSAWIYRTRLSWLKLDADLQRNEGVMALFSQAFFRWYFPRFAAKTFALARQDEYEADRISGRLLGASVAAAALTEIAIKGNWYANEFWPWHWARAEHEPQPPGPFEALRKRVHTPPGEDFARQALREAMRRVSDLEDTHPVLRDRLEALDQKAVMPEWSMRPALELLADEKQWIEHFDQQWRRAHASDWKQHHAHRSRIRERITVLAARGERNTPDEMVEWADSERRLDPAAPVRVRYESALQIAPEHPGALRGLAQMLPASDREARLAVLERLHGSGAASRWWAARSAVASLEDPDAGPHDEEALKLWRGRLKEAEEAETRAWEEITGTPVFSQISRHDLNDFELGELRADLVRCLPASRAWLVRKNLHEFPWRRAYIVFVELPGLDDEDRWNLCRQLEQTLTLPGAALVLWAGHSPKLEDVEREAFGAVWMRGA
;
A
#
# COMPACT_ATOMS: atom_id res chain seq x y z
N MET A 1 21.55 10.15 -5.27
CA MET A 1 22.28 8.87 -5.18
C MET A 1 21.45 7.86 -5.92
N ASP A 2 22.04 7.10 -6.83
CA ASP A 2 21.27 6.13 -7.63
C ASP A 2 20.87 4.91 -6.76
N ARG A 3 19.84 4.17 -7.17
CA ARG A 3 19.34 2.96 -6.49
C ARG A 3 20.45 1.92 -6.34
N ALA A 4 21.31 1.77 -7.35
CA ALA A 4 22.44 0.84 -7.32
C ALA A 4 23.43 1.18 -6.19
N ASP A 5 23.78 2.47 -6.02
CA ASP A 5 24.67 2.94 -4.96
C ASP A 5 24.07 2.69 -3.57
N PHE A 6 22.76 2.90 -3.41
CA PHE A 6 22.06 2.65 -2.15
C PHE A 6 22.04 1.16 -1.79
N VAL A 7 21.71 0.29 -2.75
CA VAL A 7 21.76 -1.16 -2.56
C VAL A 7 23.17 -1.62 -2.19
N HIS A 8 24.19 -1.04 -2.82
CA HIS A 8 25.58 -1.33 -2.47
C HIS A 8 25.93 -0.92 -1.02
N LEU A 9 25.51 0.29 -0.60
CA LEU A 9 25.71 0.76 0.77
C LEU A 9 24.98 -0.10 1.81
N VAL A 10 23.79 -0.61 1.48
CA VAL A 10 23.04 -1.54 2.34
C VAL A 10 23.79 -2.86 2.47
N ARG A 11 24.27 -3.45 1.37
CA ARG A 11 25.06 -4.70 1.43
C ARG A 11 26.35 -4.56 2.23
N LEU A 12 27.10 -3.47 2.02
CA LEU A 12 28.29 -3.17 2.81
C LEU A 12 27.95 -3.01 4.30
N SER A 13 26.81 -2.39 4.59
CA SER A 13 26.30 -2.20 5.94
C SER A 13 25.89 -3.52 6.59
N GLU A 14 25.26 -4.42 5.85
CA GLU A 14 24.89 -5.77 6.29
C GLU A 14 26.14 -6.61 6.60
N HIS A 15 27.14 -6.62 5.71
CA HIS A 15 28.42 -7.29 5.95
C HIS A 15 29.13 -6.74 7.19
N ALA A 16 29.29 -5.41 7.28
CA ALA A 16 29.93 -4.78 8.43
C ALA A 16 29.17 -5.03 9.75
N SER A 17 27.85 -5.16 9.69
CA SER A 17 27.03 -5.49 10.85
C SER A 17 27.10 -6.97 11.24
N ALA A 18 27.30 -7.87 10.28
CA ALA A 18 27.48 -9.30 10.51
C ALA A 18 28.87 -9.60 11.12
N ASP A 19 29.91 -8.89 10.68
CA ASP A 19 31.29 -9.07 11.16
C ASP A 19 31.45 -8.66 12.63
N ASP A 20 31.02 -7.45 13.00
CA ASP A 20 31.09 -6.94 14.37
C ASP A 20 29.90 -6.00 14.67
N GLY A 21 28.78 -6.59 15.10
CA GLY A 21 27.56 -5.86 15.42
C GLY A 21 27.73 -4.81 16.53
N ALA A 22 28.67 -4.99 17.47
CA ALA A 22 28.90 -4.02 18.55
C ALA A 22 29.65 -2.77 18.04
N ARG A 23 30.67 -2.95 17.21
CA ARG A 23 31.35 -1.85 16.51
C ARG A 23 30.42 -1.18 15.51
N TYR A 24 29.63 -1.96 14.77
CA TYR A 24 28.68 -1.43 13.81
C TYR A 24 27.64 -0.51 14.48
N ARG A 25 27.00 -0.96 15.56
CA ARG A 25 26.07 -0.12 16.36
C ARG A 25 26.69 1.18 16.84
N ARG A 26 27.95 1.17 17.29
CA ARG A 26 28.68 2.39 17.67
C ARG A 26 28.89 3.33 16.47
N SER A 27 29.20 2.78 15.29
CA SER A 27 29.28 3.56 14.05
C SER A 27 27.94 4.19 13.69
N VAL A 28 26.83 3.45 13.79
CA VAL A 28 25.48 3.99 13.53
C VAL A 28 25.13 5.08 14.54
N ALA A 29 25.42 4.89 15.83
CA ALA A 29 25.19 5.90 16.87
C ALA A 29 26.01 7.18 16.63
N ALA A 30 27.29 7.05 16.26
CA ALA A 30 28.13 8.20 15.89
C ALA A 30 27.59 8.93 14.65
N PHE A 31 27.09 8.18 13.66
CA PHE A 31 26.48 8.77 12.46
C PHE A 31 25.14 9.45 12.79
N ALA A 32 24.33 8.89 13.68
CA ALA A 32 23.14 9.56 14.20
C ALA A 32 23.50 10.86 14.94
N ALA A 33 24.54 10.84 15.77
CA ALA A 33 25.03 12.02 16.48
C ALA A 33 25.51 13.14 15.54
N LEU A 34 26.09 12.80 14.38
CA LEU A 34 26.43 13.78 13.34
C LEU A 34 25.20 14.56 12.84
N GLY A 35 24.07 13.87 12.67
CA GLY A 35 22.80 14.52 12.33
C GLY A 35 22.35 15.50 13.42
N TYR A 36 22.37 15.09 14.69
CA TYR A 36 22.03 15.99 15.80
C TYR A 36 23.00 17.17 15.91
N LEU A 37 24.30 16.96 15.67
CA LEU A 37 25.30 18.03 15.65
C LEU A 37 24.99 19.08 14.58
N TRP A 38 24.51 18.67 13.41
CA TRP A 38 24.05 19.58 12.36
C TRP A 38 22.87 20.44 12.84
N VAL A 39 21.83 19.82 13.44
CA VAL A 39 20.66 20.53 13.99
C VAL A 39 21.08 21.52 15.07
N LEU A 40 21.93 21.10 16.00
CA LEU A 40 22.45 21.95 17.07
C LEU A 40 23.34 23.08 16.52
N GLY A 41 24.09 22.82 15.45
CA GLY A 41 24.86 23.83 14.72
C GLY A 41 23.97 24.90 14.09
N CYS A 42 22.89 24.49 13.41
CA CYS A 42 21.88 25.42 12.87
C CYS A 42 21.22 26.24 13.98
N LEU A 43 20.87 25.58 15.11
CA LEU A 43 20.30 26.27 16.28
C LEU A 43 21.28 27.31 16.84
N GLY A 44 22.52 26.92 17.10
CA GLY A 44 23.57 27.80 17.61
C GLY A 44 23.86 28.98 16.68
N LEU A 45 23.90 28.72 15.37
CA LEU A 45 24.06 29.77 14.36
C LEU A 45 22.89 30.75 14.38
N SER A 46 21.66 30.26 14.43
CA SER A 46 20.46 31.13 14.49
C SER A 46 20.46 32.02 15.72
N VAL A 47 20.73 31.45 16.90
CA VAL A 47 20.80 32.21 18.17
C VAL A 47 21.96 33.20 18.14
N GLY A 48 23.12 32.80 17.63
CA GLY A 48 24.29 33.67 17.49
C GLY A 48 24.01 34.90 16.61
N ILE A 49 23.33 34.71 15.48
CA ILE A 49 22.92 35.81 14.59
C ILE A 49 21.92 36.72 15.30
N ILE A 50 20.91 36.17 15.98
CA ILE A 50 19.91 36.96 16.72
C ILE A 50 20.59 37.81 17.80
N VAL A 51 21.45 37.21 18.62
CA VAL A 51 22.17 37.91 19.69
C VAL A 51 23.04 39.03 19.11
N TRP A 52 23.81 38.77 18.05
CA TRP A 52 24.66 39.76 17.39
C TRP A 52 23.85 40.93 16.80
N VAL A 53 22.74 40.62 16.12
CA VAL A 53 21.85 41.66 15.56
C VAL A 53 21.25 42.50 16.69
N VAL A 54 20.76 41.89 17.77
CA VAL A 54 20.15 42.60 18.91
C VAL A 54 21.17 43.44 19.68
N SER A 55 22.37 42.91 19.94
CA SER A 55 23.42 43.63 20.68
C SER A 55 23.99 44.83 19.90
N SER A 56 23.86 44.84 18.58
CA SER A 56 24.34 45.93 17.71
C SER A 56 23.33 47.08 17.50
N ILE A 57 22.14 47.01 18.13
CA ILE A 57 21.08 48.02 17.99
C ILE A 57 21.43 49.35 18.71
N GLY A 58 22.30 49.33 19.72
CA GLY A 58 22.64 50.51 20.52
C GLY A 58 23.53 51.59 19.85
N GLY A 59 24.04 51.37 18.62
CA GLY A 59 25.12 52.20 18.06
C GLY A 59 24.90 52.91 16.71
N ALA A 60 23.93 52.51 15.87
CA ALA A 60 23.73 53.17 14.57
C ALA A 60 22.37 52.82 13.92
N ARG A 61 21.88 53.73 13.05
CA ARG A 61 20.67 53.62 12.21
C ARG A 61 20.44 52.19 11.69
N SER A 62 19.21 51.71 11.85
CA SER A 62 18.77 50.40 11.37
C SER A 62 18.96 50.30 9.85
N ASN A 63 19.85 49.43 9.40
CA ASN A 63 20.07 49.15 7.98
C ASN A 63 19.18 47.97 7.55
N PHE A 64 18.56 48.09 6.36
CA PHE A 64 17.70 47.07 5.73
C PHE A 64 18.28 45.65 5.75
N THR A 65 19.61 45.52 5.68
CA THR A 65 20.34 44.25 5.74
C THR A 65 20.21 43.52 7.10
N ARG A 66 20.13 44.25 8.22
CA ARG A 66 19.94 43.65 9.55
C ARG A 66 18.54 43.05 9.70
N GLY A 67 17.53 43.69 9.11
CA GLY A 67 16.16 43.18 9.08
C GLY A 67 16.08 41.82 8.37
N TRP A 68 16.72 41.70 7.20
CA TRP A 68 16.80 40.43 6.47
C TRP A 68 17.58 39.35 7.23
N LEU A 69 18.69 39.70 7.89
CA LEU A 69 19.44 38.75 8.72
C LEU A 69 18.63 38.26 9.93
N LEU A 70 17.82 39.13 10.55
CA LEU A 70 16.95 38.74 11.65
C LEU A 70 15.81 37.83 11.20
N LEU A 71 15.15 38.16 10.08
CA LEU A 71 14.14 37.29 9.47
C LEU A 71 14.72 35.92 9.09
N PHE A 72 15.94 35.92 8.54
CA PHE A 72 16.66 34.69 8.26
C PHE A 72 16.91 33.85 9.52
N ALA A 73 17.42 34.47 10.59
CA ALA A 73 17.72 33.75 11.82
C ALA A 73 16.45 33.25 12.53
N LEU A 74 15.35 34.02 12.50
CA LEU A 74 14.04 33.59 13.00
C LEU A 74 13.45 32.44 12.18
N GLY A 75 13.58 32.48 10.85
CA GLY A 75 13.17 31.38 9.98
C GLY A 75 13.97 30.10 10.24
N LEU A 76 15.29 30.21 10.42
CA LEU A 76 16.16 29.09 10.77
C LEU A 76 15.82 28.51 12.15
N LEU A 77 15.59 29.38 13.14
CA LEU A 77 15.17 28.97 14.48
C LEU A 77 13.81 28.26 14.45
N TRP A 78 12.83 28.81 13.73
CA TRP A 78 11.50 28.22 13.60
C TRP A 78 11.55 26.86 12.91
N ALA A 79 12.25 26.74 11.78
CA ALA A 79 12.44 25.48 11.07
C ALA A 79 13.11 24.42 11.97
N THR A 80 14.13 24.81 12.73
CA THR A 80 14.86 23.93 13.65
C THR A 80 13.99 23.49 14.84
N LEU A 81 13.20 24.39 15.41
CA LEU A 81 12.28 24.06 16.51
C LEU A 81 11.12 23.16 16.04
N ARG A 82 10.56 23.44 14.86
CA ARG A 82 9.53 22.59 14.25
C ARG A 82 10.07 21.18 13.96
N ALA A 83 11.31 21.08 13.48
CA ALA A 83 11.99 19.81 13.24
C ALA A 83 12.17 18.95 14.49
N LEU A 84 12.32 19.57 15.66
CA LEU A 84 12.44 18.89 16.95
C LEU A 84 11.07 18.52 17.55
N TRP A 85 9.97 19.06 17.03
CA TRP A 85 8.62 18.88 17.56
C TRP A 85 7.85 17.78 16.81
N VAL A 86 8.22 16.53 17.03
CA VAL A 86 7.46 15.37 16.52
C VAL A 86 6.40 14.98 17.56
N ARG A 87 5.12 15.12 17.20
CA ARG A 87 4.02 14.51 17.95
C ARG A 87 3.95 13.02 17.59
N PHE A 88 3.72 12.20 18.61
CA PHE A 88 3.50 10.77 18.45
C PHE A 88 2.00 10.52 18.49
N ASP A 89 1.48 9.84 17.47
CA ASP A 89 0.10 9.41 17.46
C ASP A 89 -0.10 8.31 18.52
N GLU A 90 -1.24 8.34 19.21
CA GLU A 90 -1.57 7.35 20.23
C GLU A 90 -1.72 5.96 19.61
N PRO A 91 -1.41 4.88 20.36
CA PRO A 91 -1.65 3.53 19.87
C PRO A 91 -3.13 3.31 19.55
N GLU A 92 -3.43 2.84 18.34
CA GLU A 92 -4.77 2.39 17.96
C GLU A 92 -5.15 1.10 18.71
N GLY A 93 -6.45 0.88 18.92
CA GLY A 93 -7.00 -0.29 19.62
C GLY A 93 -7.61 -0.01 20.99
N VAL A 94 -8.10 -1.06 21.65
CA VAL A 94 -8.71 -0.99 22.98
C VAL A 94 -7.70 -1.48 24.02
N GLU A 95 -7.41 -0.63 25.01
CA GLU A 95 -6.55 -1.03 26.13
C GLU A 95 -7.24 -2.13 26.96
N ILE A 96 -6.57 -3.28 27.11
CA ILE A 96 -7.02 -4.41 27.92
C ILE A 96 -6.24 -4.47 29.24
N ARG A 97 -6.94 -4.83 30.31
CA ARG A 97 -6.37 -4.98 31.65
C ARG A 97 -6.19 -6.44 31.99
N ARG A 98 -5.43 -6.71 33.06
CA ARG A 98 -5.19 -8.07 33.56
C ARG A 98 -6.48 -8.84 33.87
N ALA A 99 -7.55 -8.16 34.25
CA ALA A 99 -8.85 -8.79 34.47
C ALA A 99 -9.48 -9.31 33.17
N ASP A 100 -9.23 -8.63 32.05
CA ASP A 100 -9.81 -8.97 30.74
C ASP A 100 -9.05 -10.11 30.05
N ALA A 101 -7.79 -10.37 30.43
CA ALA A 101 -6.94 -11.39 29.82
C ALA A 101 -5.90 -11.97 30.82
N PRO A 102 -6.33 -12.62 31.92
CA PRO A 102 -5.42 -13.02 33.00
C PRO A 102 -4.30 -13.96 32.53
N ALA A 103 -4.64 -14.93 31.68
CA ALA A 103 -3.70 -15.90 31.12
C ALA A 103 -2.69 -15.26 30.15
N LEU A 104 -3.11 -14.25 29.38
CA LEU A 104 -2.21 -13.44 28.54
C LEU A 104 -1.17 -12.73 29.41
N PHE A 105 -1.62 -11.97 30.41
CA PHE A 105 -0.74 -11.19 31.27
C PHE A 105 0.23 -12.08 32.07
N GLU A 106 -0.22 -13.25 32.54
CA GLU A 106 0.67 -14.23 33.17
C GLU A 106 1.75 -14.73 32.19
N ALA A 107 1.37 -15.01 30.94
CA ALA A 107 2.32 -15.42 29.92
C ALA A 107 3.33 -14.31 29.60
N LEU A 108 2.88 -13.05 29.52
CA LEU A 108 3.75 -11.88 29.36
C LEU A 108 4.72 -11.71 30.53
N ASP A 109 4.27 -11.91 31.77
CA ASP A 109 5.14 -11.87 32.96
C ASP A 109 6.22 -12.96 32.91
N ARG A 110 5.86 -14.17 32.46
CA ARG A 110 6.80 -15.28 32.28
C ARG A 110 7.82 -14.98 31.16
N ILE A 111 7.37 -14.45 30.03
CA ILE A 111 8.24 -14.02 28.92
C ILE A 111 9.22 -12.96 29.42
N ARG A 112 8.71 -11.91 30.09
CA ARG A 112 9.52 -10.86 30.71
C ARG A 112 10.56 -11.42 31.66
N GLY A 113 10.18 -12.34 32.55
CA GLY A 113 11.07 -12.95 33.52
C GLY A 113 12.22 -13.71 32.86
N LYS A 114 11.95 -14.45 31.78
CA LYS A 114 12.97 -15.18 31.02
C LYS A 114 13.88 -14.27 30.20
N ILE A 115 13.33 -13.22 29.57
CA ILE A 115 14.10 -12.27 28.75
C ILE A 115 14.87 -11.26 29.62
N LYS A 116 14.45 -11.05 30.87
CA LYS A 116 14.92 -9.99 31.77
C LYS A 116 14.74 -8.59 31.16
N GLY A 117 13.61 -8.39 30.47
CA GLY A 117 13.26 -7.14 29.79
C GLY A 117 12.50 -6.13 30.67
N PRO A 118 12.33 -4.88 30.20
CA PRO A 118 11.54 -3.87 30.88
C PRO A 118 10.04 -4.27 30.91
N PRO A 119 9.22 -3.72 31.82
CA PRO A 119 7.79 -4.03 31.88
C PRO A 119 7.03 -3.48 30.66
N VAL A 120 6.02 -4.22 30.20
CA VAL A 120 4.96 -3.70 29.32
C VAL A 120 3.97 -2.94 30.20
N HIS A 121 3.70 -1.69 29.84
CA HIS A 121 2.86 -0.79 30.64
C HIS A 121 1.40 -0.85 30.19
N HIS A 122 1.19 -0.90 28.87
CA HIS A 122 -0.13 -0.95 28.26
C HIS A 122 -0.19 -2.11 27.27
N VAL A 123 -1.32 -2.81 27.24
CA VAL A 123 -1.61 -3.86 26.27
C VAL A 123 -2.90 -3.46 25.56
N TYR A 124 -2.85 -3.43 24.23
CA TYR A 124 -3.96 -3.08 23.36
C TYR A 124 -4.37 -4.31 22.56
N LEU A 125 -5.67 -4.45 22.34
CA LEU A 125 -6.26 -5.38 21.39
C LEU A 125 -6.76 -4.56 20.19
N ASP A 126 -6.47 -4.98 18.97
CA ASP A 126 -6.91 -4.32 17.73
C ASP A 126 -7.45 -5.33 16.71
N ASP A 127 -7.88 -4.84 15.55
CA ASP A 127 -8.45 -5.64 14.46
C ASP A 127 -7.44 -6.02 13.36
N GLU A 128 -6.15 -5.73 13.55
CA GLU A 128 -5.11 -6.06 12.58
C GLU A 128 -4.71 -7.55 12.66
N PHE A 129 -4.22 -8.12 11.57
CA PHE A 129 -3.57 -9.44 11.61
C PHE A 129 -2.08 -9.28 11.94
N ASN A 130 -1.79 -8.71 13.12
CA ASN A 130 -0.42 -8.38 13.52
C ASN A 130 -0.24 -8.40 15.05
N ALA A 131 1.01 -8.34 15.50
CA ALA A 131 1.36 -7.98 16.87
C ALA A 131 2.55 -7.02 16.80
N SER A 132 2.57 -6.00 17.64
CA SER A 132 3.66 -5.02 17.64
C SER A 132 3.94 -4.48 19.03
N ILE A 133 5.21 -4.21 19.32
CA ILE A 133 5.59 -3.50 20.54
C ILE A 133 6.20 -2.13 20.24
N ARG A 134 5.68 -1.10 20.89
CA ARG A 134 6.13 0.29 20.74
C ARG A 134 6.71 0.81 22.05
N GLN A 135 7.81 1.56 21.95
CA GLN A 135 8.45 2.22 23.08
C GLN A 135 8.42 3.74 22.91
N VAL A 136 7.58 4.42 23.71
CA VAL A 136 7.38 5.87 23.69
C VAL A 136 8.11 6.53 24.87
N PRO A 137 9.02 7.50 24.67
CA PRO A 137 9.71 8.19 25.76
C PRO A 137 8.74 9.07 26.58
N ARG A 138 8.85 9.08 27.91
CA ARG A 138 7.98 9.91 28.79
C ARG A 138 8.33 11.40 28.77
N PHE A 139 9.62 11.74 28.83
CA PHE A 139 10.11 13.13 28.87
C PHE A 139 11.32 13.32 27.94
N GLY A 140 11.19 12.91 26.67
CA GLY A 140 12.27 13.00 25.69
C GLY A 140 13.46 12.08 26.05
N LEU A 141 14.68 12.62 26.09
CA LEU A 141 15.89 11.88 26.49
C LEU A 141 15.92 11.51 27.99
N PHE A 142 15.03 12.12 28.80
CA PHE A 142 14.96 11.93 30.25
C PHE A 142 13.66 11.20 30.62
N GLY A 143 13.63 10.48 31.76
CA GLY A 143 12.38 9.94 32.32
C GLY A 143 11.92 8.54 31.90
N GLY A 144 12.76 7.78 31.17
CA GLY A 144 12.43 6.40 30.76
C GLY A 144 11.38 6.33 29.64
N ALA A 145 10.93 5.12 29.33
CA ALA A 145 10.00 4.89 28.22
C ALA A 145 8.81 4.01 28.64
N VAL A 146 7.65 4.33 28.10
CA VAL A 146 6.41 3.57 28.18
C VAL A 146 6.43 2.55 27.06
N ASN A 147 6.23 1.28 27.42
CA ASN A 147 6.16 0.19 26.46
C ASN A 147 4.70 -0.21 26.28
N SER A 148 4.20 -0.16 25.05
CA SER A 148 2.84 -0.52 24.67
C SER A 148 2.90 -1.71 23.72
N LEU A 149 2.21 -2.79 24.03
CA LEU A 149 2.06 -3.97 23.18
C LEU A 149 0.67 -3.91 22.52
N SER A 150 0.59 -4.07 21.22
CA SER A 150 -0.67 -4.21 20.47
C SER A 150 -0.74 -5.64 19.93
N ILE A 151 -1.89 -6.29 20.09
CA ILE A 151 -2.12 -7.65 19.63
C ILE A 151 -3.40 -7.65 18.81
N GLY A 152 -3.34 -8.17 17.59
CA GLY A 152 -4.49 -8.36 16.74
C GLY A 152 -5.39 -9.49 17.18
N LEU A 153 -6.70 -9.22 17.29
CA LEU A 153 -7.70 -10.26 17.53
C LEU A 153 -7.63 -11.36 16.45
N PRO A 154 -7.56 -11.06 15.13
CA PRO A 154 -7.36 -12.08 14.10
C PRO A 154 -6.13 -12.96 14.32
N LEU A 155 -5.03 -12.40 14.81
CA LEU A 155 -3.82 -13.16 15.10
C LEU A 155 -4.06 -14.18 16.23
N MET A 156 -4.75 -13.77 17.30
CA MET A 156 -5.16 -14.66 18.39
C MET A 156 -6.16 -15.74 17.92
N MET A 157 -7.00 -15.43 16.95
CA MET A 157 -7.96 -16.37 16.38
C MET A 157 -7.27 -17.45 15.53
N MET A 158 -6.22 -17.07 14.80
CA MET A 158 -5.58 -17.92 13.80
C MET A 158 -4.41 -18.73 14.32
N LEU A 159 -3.74 -18.29 15.38
CA LEU A 159 -2.59 -18.99 15.95
C LEU A 159 -2.98 -19.74 17.22
N ASP A 160 -2.35 -20.89 17.42
CA ASP A 160 -2.38 -21.58 18.69
C ASP A 160 -1.56 -20.82 19.75
N ARG A 161 -1.83 -21.15 21.02
CA ARG A 161 -1.17 -20.48 22.14
C ARG A 161 0.35 -20.52 22.05
N ARG A 162 0.96 -21.63 21.63
CA ARG A 162 2.44 -21.72 21.59
C ARG A 162 3.02 -20.82 20.51
N ARG A 163 2.39 -20.77 19.34
CA ARG A 163 2.80 -19.91 18.23
C ARG A 163 2.56 -18.43 18.54
N LEU A 164 1.42 -18.08 19.11
CA LEU A 164 1.18 -16.70 19.54
C LEU A 164 2.21 -16.26 20.58
N LEU A 165 2.51 -17.10 21.59
CA LEU A 165 3.58 -16.77 22.56
C LEU A 165 4.97 -16.69 21.92
N SER A 166 5.22 -17.41 20.82
CA SER A 166 6.45 -17.27 20.03
C SER A 166 6.52 -15.89 19.37
N VAL A 167 5.41 -15.41 18.78
CA VAL A 167 5.31 -14.05 18.22
C VAL A 167 5.51 -13.02 19.33
N LEU A 168 4.80 -13.14 20.46
CA LEU A 168 4.96 -12.20 21.57
C LEU A 168 6.38 -12.20 22.16
N ALA A 169 7.06 -13.35 22.18
CA ALA A 169 8.46 -13.43 22.59
C ALA A 169 9.41 -12.75 21.60
N HIS A 170 9.12 -12.81 20.29
CA HIS A 170 9.82 -12.05 19.26
C HIS A 170 9.61 -10.55 19.49
N GLU A 171 8.36 -10.10 19.62
CA GLU A 171 8.05 -8.68 19.89
C GLU A 171 8.77 -8.17 21.14
N TYR A 172 8.73 -8.94 22.24
CA TYR A 172 9.45 -8.61 23.47
C TYR A 172 10.97 -8.55 23.29
N GLY A 173 11.51 -9.30 22.32
CA GLY A 173 12.92 -9.27 21.93
C GLY A 173 13.40 -7.86 21.57
N HIS A 174 12.54 -7.04 20.96
CA HIS A 174 12.84 -5.64 20.65
C HIS A 174 13.05 -4.76 21.89
N LEU A 175 12.50 -5.14 23.05
CA LEU A 175 12.61 -4.36 24.30
C LEU A 175 13.92 -4.60 25.07
N ARG A 176 14.82 -5.47 24.61
CA ARG A 176 15.98 -5.90 25.39
C ARG A 176 17.09 -4.83 25.51
N GLY A 177 17.40 -4.45 26.75
CA GLY A 177 18.66 -3.80 27.18
C GLY A 177 18.93 -2.37 26.69
N ASN A 178 20.17 -1.89 26.84
CA ASN A 178 20.64 -0.62 26.26
C ASN A 178 20.53 -0.60 24.73
N HIS A 179 20.40 -1.78 24.10
CA HIS A 179 20.30 -1.97 22.66
C HIS A 179 18.91 -1.59 22.12
N GLY A 180 17.81 -2.03 22.75
CA GLY A 180 16.45 -1.61 22.33
C GLY A 180 16.22 -0.10 22.42
N LYS A 181 16.77 0.57 23.43
CA LYS A 181 16.71 2.05 23.56
C LYS A 181 17.47 2.76 22.44
N LEU A 182 18.65 2.25 22.08
CA LEU A 182 19.48 2.78 21.01
C LEU A 182 18.82 2.54 19.64
N SER A 183 18.34 1.33 19.37
CA SER A 183 17.65 1.00 18.12
C SER A 183 16.35 1.78 17.97
N ALA A 184 15.53 1.89 19.01
CA ALA A 184 14.34 2.73 19.00
C ALA A 184 14.69 4.22 18.80
N TRP A 185 15.78 4.72 19.40
CA TRP A 185 16.26 6.09 19.15
C TRP A 185 16.75 6.30 17.72
N ILE A 186 17.49 5.34 17.16
CA ILE A 186 17.97 5.36 15.78
C ILE A 186 16.79 5.32 14.80
N TYR A 187 15.80 4.47 15.04
CA TYR A 187 14.57 4.38 14.25
C TYR A 187 13.77 5.68 14.29
N ARG A 188 13.57 6.27 15.48
CA ARG A 188 12.93 7.60 15.62
C ARG A 188 13.71 8.69 14.88
N THR A 189 15.03 8.66 14.98
CA THR A 189 15.92 9.60 14.29
C THR A 189 15.71 9.45 12.78
N ARG A 190 15.68 8.21 12.25
CA ARG A 190 15.38 7.93 10.84
C ARG A 190 14.03 8.49 10.39
N LEU A 191 12.96 8.24 11.13
CA LEU A 191 11.62 8.75 10.82
C LEU A 191 11.55 10.29 10.87
N SER A 192 12.23 10.90 11.84
CA SER A 192 12.29 12.37 11.94
C SER A 192 13.03 12.97 10.74
N TRP A 193 14.13 12.35 10.31
CA TRP A 193 14.86 12.77 9.11
C TRP A 193 14.08 12.52 7.82
N LEU A 194 13.31 11.44 7.71
CA LEU A 194 12.40 11.19 6.58
C LEU A 194 11.33 12.28 6.46
N LYS A 195 10.67 12.63 7.57
CA LYS A 195 9.69 13.72 7.60
C LYS A 195 10.33 15.07 7.26
N LEU A 196 11.53 15.32 7.77
CA LEU A 196 12.28 16.54 7.48
C LEU A 196 12.72 16.64 6.02
N ASP A 197 13.16 15.53 5.41
CA ASP A 197 13.52 15.51 3.99
C ASP A 197 12.29 15.81 3.13
N ALA A 198 11.15 15.18 3.41
CA ALA A 198 9.89 15.45 2.72
C ALA A 198 9.44 16.91 2.85
N ASP A 199 9.53 17.50 4.05
CA ASP A 199 9.20 18.91 4.29
C ASP A 199 10.21 19.89 3.64
N LEU A 200 11.49 19.50 3.52
CA LEU A 200 12.54 20.30 2.90
C LEU A 200 12.53 20.22 1.37
N GLN A 201 12.02 19.14 0.78
CA GLN A 201 11.80 19.05 -0.67
C GLN A 201 10.64 19.93 -1.13
N ARG A 202 9.72 20.31 -0.23
CA ARG A 202 8.57 21.19 -0.49
C ARG A 202 8.86 22.69 -0.35
N ASN A 203 10.05 23.09 0.13
CA ASN A 203 10.38 24.49 0.40
C ASN A 203 11.45 25.03 -0.56
N GLU A 204 11.16 26.10 -1.31
CA GLU A 204 12.06 26.71 -2.32
C GLU A 204 13.01 27.80 -1.77
N GLY A 205 13.36 27.75 -0.48
CA GLY A 205 14.24 28.75 0.13
C GLY A 205 15.74 28.48 -0.11
N VAL A 206 16.58 29.54 -0.12
CA VAL A 206 18.06 29.42 -0.15
C VAL A 206 18.60 28.51 0.98
N MET A 207 17.85 28.42 2.08
CA MET A 207 18.18 27.57 3.23
C MET A 207 17.80 26.11 3.05
N ALA A 208 16.80 25.84 2.20
CA ALA A 208 16.51 24.51 1.73
C ALA A 208 17.69 24.01 0.88
N LEU A 209 18.34 24.85 0.04
CA LEU A 209 19.46 24.43 -0.79
C LEU A 209 20.69 23.92 0.01
N PHE A 210 21.13 24.66 1.04
CA PHE A 210 22.28 24.22 1.87
C PHE A 210 21.96 23.00 2.73
N SER A 211 20.76 22.95 3.31
CA SER A 211 20.31 21.80 4.09
C SER A 211 20.11 20.58 3.17
N GLN A 212 19.53 20.75 1.98
CA GLN A 212 19.36 19.70 0.97
C GLN A 212 20.72 19.09 0.55
N ALA A 213 21.80 19.87 0.46
CA ALA A 213 23.12 19.31 0.15
C ALA A 213 23.61 18.34 1.23
N PHE A 214 23.50 18.73 2.51
CA PHE A 214 23.82 17.84 3.64
C PHE A 214 22.89 16.63 3.66
N PHE A 215 21.57 16.82 3.54
CA PHE A 215 20.59 15.75 3.57
C PHE A 215 20.77 14.75 2.42
N ARG A 216 20.99 15.20 1.18
CA ARG A 216 21.26 14.33 0.02
C ARG A 216 22.51 13.46 0.20
N TRP A 217 23.49 13.92 1.00
CA TRP A 217 24.66 13.13 1.35
C TRP A 217 24.45 12.24 2.58
N TYR A 218 23.86 12.80 3.64
CA TYR A 218 23.71 12.17 4.95
C TYR A 218 22.61 11.12 4.97
N PHE A 219 21.41 11.49 4.51
CA PHE A 219 20.21 10.69 4.66
C PHE A 219 20.33 9.31 4.00
N PRO A 220 20.77 9.17 2.74
CA PRO A 220 20.87 7.84 2.13
C PRO A 220 21.90 6.93 2.82
N ARG A 221 22.99 7.50 3.36
CA ARG A 221 24.00 6.74 4.11
C ARG A 221 23.48 6.34 5.50
N PHE A 222 22.75 7.23 6.16
CA PHE A 222 22.12 6.94 7.44
C PHE A 222 21.00 5.90 7.28
N ALA A 223 20.15 6.04 6.27
CA ALA A 223 19.09 5.09 5.93
C ALA A 223 19.68 3.69 5.67
N ALA A 224 20.70 3.57 4.83
CA ALA A 224 21.36 2.28 4.57
C ALA A 224 21.95 1.65 5.84
N LYS A 225 22.61 2.47 6.69
CA LYS A 225 23.20 2.01 7.94
C LYS A 225 22.18 1.53 8.97
N THR A 226 21.10 2.29 9.12
CA THR A 226 20.03 1.99 10.07
C THR A 226 19.15 0.83 9.62
N PHE A 227 19.03 0.64 8.31
CA PHE A 227 18.34 -0.51 7.73
C PHE A 227 19.04 -1.85 8.06
N ALA A 228 20.36 -1.94 7.86
CA ALA A 228 21.12 -3.15 8.23
C ALA A 228 21.03 -3.46 9.74
N LEU A 229 21.03 -2.41 10.58
CA LEU A 229 20.84 -2.57 12.02
C LEU A 229 19.44 -3.12 12.35
N ALA A 230 18.39 -2.62 11.71
CA ALA A 230 17.02 -3.10 11.91
C ALA A 230 16.90 -4.61 11.59
N ARG A 231 17.51 -5.08 10.50
CA ARG A 231 17.51 -6.52 10.16
C ARG A 231 18.20 -7.39 11.21
N GLN A 232 19.29 -6.91 11.80
CA GLN A 232 19.97 -7.64 12.87
C GLN A 232 19.13 -7.71 14.15
N ASP A 233 18.41 -6.64 14.48
CA ASP A 233 17.51 -6.62 15.64
C ASP A 233 16.36 -7.63 15.43
N GLU A 234 15.85 -7.77 14.20
CA GLU A 234 14.86 -8.78 13.81
C GLU A 234 15.39 -10.22 13.98
N TYR A 235 16.61 -10.50 13.49
CA TYR A 235 17.24 -11.81 13.66
C TYR A 235 17.55 -12.11 15.14
N GLU A 236 17.90 -11.10 15.95
CA GLU A 236 18.07 -11.29 17.39
C GLU A 236 16.73 -11.61 18.07
N ALA A 237 15.67 -10.91 17.72
CA ALA A 237 14.31 -11.16 18.21
C ALA A 237 13.82 -12.57 17.84
N ASP A 238 14.07 -13.03 16.61
CA ASP A 238 13.80 -14.39 16.18
C ASP A 238 14.56 -15.43 17.01
N ARG A 239 15.87 -15.23 17.21
CA ARG A 239 16.67 -16.12 18.06
C ARG A 239 16.17 -16.14 19.51
N ILE A 240 15.71 -15.02 20.05
CA ILE A 240 15.12 -14.96 21.40
C ILE A 240 13.86 -15.82 21.45
N SER A 241 12.96 -15.64 20.47
CA SER A 241 11.75 -16.46 20.32
C SER A 241 12.08 -17.95 20.23
N GLY A 242 13.02 -18.32 19.35
CA GLY A 242 13.49 -19.68 19.16
C GLY A 242 14.13 -20.31 20.41
N ARG A 243 14.88 -19.54 21.21
CA ARG A 243 15.44 -20.03 22.49
C ARG A 243 14.37 -20.24 23.56
N LEU A 244 13.30 -19.45 23.56
CA LEU A 244 12.27 -19.49 24.59
C LEU A 244 11.19 -20.54 24.34
N LEU A 245 10.77 -20.69 23.07
CA LEU A 245 9.66 -21.55 22.66
C LEU A 245 10.09 -22.74 21.79
N GLY A 246 11.31 -22.69 21.24
CA GLY A 246 11.87 -23.67 20.29
C GLY A 246 11.99 -23.08 18.88
N ALA A 247 13.13 -23.29 18.21
CA ALA A 247 13.37 -22.78 16.85
C ALA A 247 12.34 -23.32 15.84
N SER A 248 11.93 -24.58 15.97
CA SER A 248 10.87 -25.18 15.15
C SER A 248 9.50 -24.53 15.36
N VAL A 249 9.17 -24.12 16.59
CA VAL A 249 7.91 -23.42 16.90
C VAL A 249 7.93 -22.01 16.31
N ALA A 250 9.05 -21.29 16.43
CA ALA A 250 9.22 -19.97 15.83
C ALA A 250 9.12 -20.03 14.29
N ALA A 251 9.82 -20.98 13.65
CA ALA A 251 9.75 -21.18 12.21
C ALA A 251 8.34 -21.59 11.72
N ALA A 252 7.65 -22.44 12.47
CA ALA A 252 6.27 -22.80 12.17
C ALA A 252 5.31 -21.61 12.31
N ALA A 253 5.50 -20.76 13.33
CA ALA A 253 4.71 -19.54 13.51
C ALA A 253 4.94 -18.57 12.34
N LEU A 254 6.19 -18.30 11.95
CA LEU A 254 6.51 -17.43 10.82
C LEU A 254 5.90 -17.94 9.51
N THR A 255 6.03 -19.24 9.25
CA THR A 255 5.46 -19.87 8.05
C THR A 255 3.93 -19.81 8.05
N GLU A 256 3.30 -20.14 9.18
CA GLU A 256 1.84 -20.12 9.30
C GLU A 256 1.27 -18.71 9.16
N ILE A 257 1.93 -17.69 9.74
CA ILE A 257 1.53 -16.28 9.59
C ILE A 257 1.65 -15.84 8.13
N ALA A 258 2.73 -16.20 7.44
CA ALA A 258 2.89 -15.84 6.03
C ALA A 258 1.76 -16.41 5.16
N ILE A 259 1.42 -17.69 5.36
CA ILE A 259 0.36 -18.35 4.58
C ILE A 259 -1.02 -17.84 4.97
N LYS A 260 -1.32 -17.77 6.29
CA LYS A 260 -2.63 -17.31 6.77
C LYS A 260 -2.85 -15.83 6.53
N GLY A 261 -1.80 -15.01 6.52
CA GLY A 261 -1.88 -13.60 6.13
C GLY A 261 -2.28 -13.43 4.67
N ASN A 262 -1.68 -14.23 3.77
CA ASN A 262 -2.09 -14.29 2.36
C ASN A 262 -3.55 -14.75 2.23
N TRP A 263 -3.93 -15.83 2.93
CA TRP A 263 -5.31 -16.31 2.95
C TRP A 263 -6.30 -15.28 3.50
N TYR A 264 -5.93 -14.56 4.57
CA TYR A 264 -6.77 -13.54 5.18
C TYR A 264 -7.07 -12.41 4.19
N ALA A 265 -6.04 -11.94 3.49
CA ALA A 265 -6.15 -10.88 2.50
C ALA A 265 -6.88 -11.31 1.23
N ASN A 266 -6.58 -12.49 0.68
CA ASN A 266 -6.98 -12.88 -0.67
C ASN A 266 -8.13 -13.90 -0.74
N GLU A 267 -8.49 -14.54 0.36
CA GLU A 267 -9.60 -15.51 0.42
C GLU A 267 -10.69 -15.03 1.39
N PHE A 268 -10.32 -14.74 2.64
CA PHE A 268 -11.29 -14.38 3.68
C PHE A 268 -11.99 -13.04 3.40
N TRP A 269 -11.24 -11.96 3.17
CA TRP A 269 -11.84 -10.63 2.95
C TRP A 269 -12.67 -10.57 1.67
N PRO A 270 -12.20 -11.06 0.51
CA PRO A 270 -13.03 -11.13 -0.70
C PRO A 270 -14.31 -11.94 -0.48
N TRP A 271 -14.23 -13.08 0.20
CA TRP A 271 -15.41 -13.86 0.57
C TRP A 271 -16.35 -13.09 1.50
N HIS A 272 -15.82 -12.39 2.51
CA HIS A 272 -16.63 -11.63 3.46
C HIS A 272 -17.40 -10.53 2.72
N TRP A 273 -16.74 -9.75 1.87
CA TRP A 273 -17.36 -8.70 1.07
C TRP A 273 -18.35 -9.23 0.03
N ALA A 274 -18.13 -10.42 -0.53
CA ALA A 274 -19.07 -11.04 -1.46
C ALA A 274 -20.46 -11.29 -0.83
N ARG A 275 -20.54 -11.45 0.50
CA ARG A 275 -21.83 -11.60 1.23
C ARG A 275 -22.73 -10.39 1.11
N ALA A 276 -22.19 -9.21 0.80
CA ALA A 276 -22.98 -8.02 0.52
C ALA A 276 -23.94 -8.22 -0.65
N GLU A 277 -23.80 -9.28 -1.45
CA GLU A 277 -24.82 -9.62 -2.44
C GLU A 277 -26.18 -9.98 -1.84
N HIS A 278 -26.20 -10.67 -0.70
CA HIS A 278 -27.41 -11.22 -0.09
C HIS A 278 -27.74 -10.60 1.26
N GLU A 279 -26.79 -9.87 1.85
CA GLU A 279 -26.94 -9.26 3.18
C GLU A 279 -26.92 -7.72 3.05
N PRO A 280 -28.07 -7.04 3.20
CA PRO A 280 -28.14 -5.58 3.10
C PRO A 280 -27.37 -4.83 4.19
N GLN A 281 -27.11 -5.50 5.32
CA GLN A 281 -26.35 -4.97 6.45
C GLN A 281 -25.05 -5.75 6.62
N PRO A 282 -23.96 -5.09 7.03
CA PRO A 282 -22.68 -5.76 7.22
C PRO A 282 -22.76 -6.81 8.35
N PRO A 283 -22.41 -8.07 8.08
CA PRO A 283 -22.19 -9.06 9.13
C PRO A 283 -20.89 -8.77 9.89
N GLY A 284 -20.75 -9.33 11.08
CA GLY A 284 -19.50 -9.25 11.85
C GLY A 284 -18.38 -10.09 11.19
N PRO A 285 -17.24 -9.50 10.81
CA PRO A 285 -16.13 -10.24 10.20
C PRO A 285 -15.43 -11.21 11.17
N PHE A 286 -15.29 -10.88 12.45
CA PHE A 286 -14.56 -11.71 13.41
C PHE A 286 -15.38 -12.94 13.83
N GLU A 287 -16.70 -12.82 14.02
CA GLU A 287 -17.53 -14.02 14.22
C GLU A 287 -17.57 -14.90 12.95
N ALA A 288 -17.52 -14.30 11.77
CA ALA A 288 -17.40 -15.05 10.50
C ALA A 288 -16.04 -15.76 10.39
N LEU A 289 -14.96 -15.08 10.78
CA LEU A 289 -13.60 -15.62 10.80
C LEU A 289 -13.49 -16.79 11.78
N ARG A 290 -14.07 -16.66 12.98
CA ARG A 290 -14.08 -17.72 14.01
C ARG A 290 -14.63 -19.04 13.48
N LYS A 291 -15.68 -18.97 12.66
CA LYS A 291 -16.29 -20.16 12.04
C LYS A 291 -15.41 -20.83 10.99
N ARG A 292 -14.53 -20.06 10.35
CA ARG A 292 -13.65 -20.53 9.26
C ARG A 292 -12.26 -20.95 9.74
N VAL A 293 -11.78 -20.41 10.84
CA VAL A 293 -10.39 -20.60 11.29
C VAL A 293 -10.04 -22.06 11.64
N HIS A 294 -11.05 -22.90 11.90
CA HIS A 294 -10.88 -24.34 12.13
C HIS A 294 -10.62 -25.14 10.85
N THR A 295 -10.86 -24.56 9.67
CA THR A 295 -10.55 -25.19 8.39
C THR A 295 -9.22 -24.63 7.89
N PRO A 296 -8.16 -25.45 7.77
CA PRO A 296 -6.89 -24.97 7.23
C PRO A 296 -7.06 -24.52 5.77
N PRO A 297 -6.20 -23.60 5.29
CA PRO A 297 -6.14 -23.27 3.87
C PRO A 297 -5.94 -24.54 3.02
N GLY A 298 -6.53 -24.56 1.81
CA GLY A 298 -6.36 -25.68 0.88
C GLY A 298 -4.88 -25.92 0.56
N GLU A 299 -4.49 -27.18 0.35
CA GLU A 299 -3.07 -27.54 0.20
C GLU A 299 -2.38 -26.87 -0.99
N ASP A 300 -3.08 -26.69 -2.12
CA ASP A 300 -2.55 -25.99 -3.30
C ASP A 300 -2.30 -24.51 -3.00
N PHE A 301 -3.28 -23.84 -2.39
CA PHE A 301 -3.16 -22.45 -1.94
C PHE A 301 -1.98 -22.29 -0.98
N ALA A 302 -1.90 -23.15 0.05
CA ALA A 302 -0.85 -23.06 1.06
C ALA A 302 0.54 -23.27 0.46
N ARG A 303 0.69 -24.23 -0.47
CA ARG A 303 1.94 -24.46 -1.20
C ARG A 303 2.34 -23.26 -2.06
N GLN A 304 1.38 -22.67 -2.77
CA GLN A 304 1.62 -21.48 -3.57
C GLN A 304 2.01 -20.28 -2.70
N ALA A 305 1.23 -19.99 -1.65
CA ALA A 305 1.50 -18.91 -0.71
C ALA A 305 2.88 -19.03 -0.05
N LEU A 306 3.29 -20.25 0.35
CA LEU A 306 4.62 -20.49 0.89
C LEU A 306 5.72 -20.26 -0.16
N ARG A 307 5.51 -20.75 -1.39
CA ARG A 307 6.45 -20.55 -2.50
C ARG A 307 6.64 -19.07 -2.81
N GLU A 308 5.55 -18.30 -2.86
CA GLU A 308 5.58 -16.85 -3.06
C GLU A 308 6.30 -16.13 -1.91
N ALA A 309 5.99 -16.47 -0.66
CA ALA A 309 6.66 -15.91 0.52
C ALA A 309 8.17 -16.19 0.53
N MET A 310 8.60 -17.37 0.05
CA MET A 310 10.02 -17.75 -0.05
C MET A 310 10.74 -17.11 -1.24
N ARG A 311 10.02 -16.76 -2.31
CA ARG A 311 10.56 -16.06 -3.49
C ARG A 311 10.64 -14.55 -3.30
N ARG A 312 9.89 -13.99 -2.34
CA ARG A 312 9.91 -12.55 -2.04
C ARG A 312 11.35 -12.10 -1.78
N VAL A 313 11.76 -11.08 -2.52
CA VAL A 313 13.04 -10.41 -2.31
C VAL A 313 12.81 -9.26 -1.36
N SER A 314 13.63 -9.20 -0.33
CA SER A 314 13.71 -8.12 0.63
C SER A 314 13.77 -6.76 -0.06
N ASP A 315 12.76 -5.91 0.15
CA ASP A 315 12.78 -4.50 -0.26
C ASP A 315 13.31 -3.61 0.90
N LEU A 316 13.68 -2.39 0.56
CA LEU A 316 14.27 -1.37 1.42
C LEU A 316 13.22 -0.66 2.28
N GLU A 317 11.95 -0.79 1.90
CA GLU A 317 10.78 -0.28 2.63
C GLU A 317 10.15 -1.32 3.56
N ASP A 318 10.52 -2.60 3.41
CA ASP A 318 10.00 -3.66 4.28
C ASP A 318 10.41 -3.41 5.74
N THR A 319 9.43 -3.45 6.64
CA THR A 319 9.64 -3.28 8.09
C THR A 319 10.34 -4.50 8.71
N HIS A 320 10.21 -5.68 8.10
CA HIS A 320 10.83 -6.93 8.53
C HIS A 320 11.56 -7.63 7.37
N PRO A 321 12.63 -8.40 7.63
CA PRO A 321 13.24 -9.30 6.65
C PRO A 321 12.23 -10.32 6.10
N VAL A 322 12.44 -10.77 4.86
CA VAL A 322 11.59 -11.79 4.24
C VAL A 322 11.67 -13.13 4.97
N LEU A 323 10.63 -13.94 4.81
CA LEU A 323 10.49 -15.24 5.48
C LEU A 323 11.74 -16.12 5.33
N ARG A 324 12.30 -16.18 4.12
CA ARG A 324 13.51 -16.97 3.84
C ARG A 324 14.66 -16.62 4.77
N ASP A 325 14.99 -15.34 4.88
CA ASP A 325 16.15 -14.87 5.63
C ASP A 325 15.94 -15.09 7.15
N ARG A 326 14.70 -14.95 7.64
CA ARG A 326 14.33 -15.23 9.03
C ARG A 326 14.41 -16.72 9.38
N LEU A 327 13.97 -17.60 8.47
CA LEU A 327 14.10 -19.04 8.65
C LEU A 327 15.56 -19.49 8.65
N GLU A 328 16.39 -18.92 7.76
CA GLU A 328 17.83 -19.16 7.74
C GLU A 328 18.50 -18.71 9.05
N ALA A 329 18.12 -17.54 9.58
CA ALA A 329 18.64 -17.05 10.86
C ALA A 329 18.28 -17.94 12.07
N LEU A 330 17.22 -18.75 11.94
CA LEU A 330 16.78 -19.75 12.91
C LEU A 330 17.38 -21.15 12.67
N ASP A 331 18.18 -21.34 11.61
CA ASP A 331 18.66 -22.64 11.13
C ASP A 331 17.50 -23.62 10.87
N GLN A 332 16.44 -23.13 10.21
CA GLN A 332 15.24 -23.90 9.87
C GLN A 332 14.95 -23.84 8.37
N LYS A 333 14.35 -24.92 7.84
CA LYS A 333 13.88 -24.96 6.46
C LYS A 333 12.41 -24.57 6.39
N ALA A 334 12.00 -23.98 5.26
CA ALA A 334 10.60 -23.77 4.96
C ALA A 334 9.90 -25.12 4.76
N VAL A 335 9.02 -25.47 5.69
CA VAL A 335 8.19 -26.68 5.64
C VAL A 335 6.75 -26.28 5.92
N MET A 336 5.79 -27.03 5.37
CA MET A 336 4.39 -26.82 5.73
C MET A 336 4.24 -27.05 7.24
N PRO A 337 3.74 -26.07 8.01
CA PRO A 337 3.54 -26.27 9.43
C PRO A 337 2.36 -27.21 9.64
N GLU A 338 2.37 -27.96 10.76
CA GLU A 338 1.11 -28.47 11.29
C GLU A 338 0.21 -27.27 11.59
N TRP A 339 -1.05 -27.27 11.20
CA TRP A 339 -1.90 -26.09 11.38
C TRP A 339 -2.28 -25.87 12.84
N SER A 340 -2.40 -24.60 13.25
CA SER A 340 -2.99 -24.25 14.55
C SER A 340 -4.45 -24.71 14.59
N MET A 341 -4.77 -25.69 15.44
CA MET A 341 -6.12 -26.24 15.55
C MET A 341 -6.99 -25.55 16.61
N ARG A 342 -6.36 -24.93 17.61
CA ARG A 342 -7.05 -24.26 18.73
C ARG A 342 -6.63 -22.79 18.76
N PRO A 343 -7.55 -21.84 18.55
CA PRO A 343 -7.27 -20.41 18.69
C PRO A 343 -6.69 -20.08 20.07
N ALA A 344 -5.76 -19.12 20.13
CA ALA A 344 -5.22 -18.58 21.37
C ALA A 344 -6.18 -17.61 22.09
N LEU A 345 -7.46 -17.58 21.70
CA LEU A 345 -8.53 -16.82 22.36
C LEU A 345 -8.71 -17.21 23.84
N GLU A 346 -8.29 -18.42 24.25
CA GLU A 346 -8.26 -18.83 25.66
C GLU A 346 -7.40 -17.94 26.57
N LEU A 347 -6.56 -17.08 25.99
CA LEU A 347 -5.78 -16.10 26.74
C LEU A 347 -6.61 -14.90 27.21
N LEU A 348 -7.78 -14.67 26.59
CA LEU A 348 -8.78 -13.67 26.97
C LEU A 348 -9.75 -14.27 27.99
N ALA A 349 -10.23 -13.46 28.93
CA ALA A 349 -11.23 -13.89 29.92
C ALA A 349 -12.60 -14.16 29.28
N ASP A 350 -13.01 -13.31 28.33
CA ASP A 350 -14.24 -13.46 27.56
C ASP A 350 -13.96 -13.21 26.07
N GLU A 351 -13.72 -14.28 25.31
CA GLU A 351 -13.50 -14.20 23.87
C GLU A 351 -14.71 -13.66 23.09
N LYS A 352 -15.93 -13.89 23.58
CA LYS A 352 -17.15 -13.48 22.86
C LYS A 352 -17.36 -11.98 22.94
N GLN A 353 -17.10 -11.40 24.11
CA GLN A 353 -17.16 -9.95 24.31
C GLN A 353 -16.25 -9.23 23.32
N TRP A 354 -15.01 -9.70 23.14
CA TRP A 354 -14.05 -9.06 22.25
C TRP A 354 -14.43 -9.22 20.78
N ILE A 355 -14.82 -10.42 20.37
CA ILE A 355 -15.32 -10.65 18.99
C ILE A 355 -16.51 -9.73 18.69
N GLU A 356 -17.48 -9.64 19.60
CA GLU A 356 -18.63 -8.77 19.44
C GLU A 356 -18.23 -7.28 19.38
N HIS A 357 -17.30 -6.85 20.23
CA HIS A 357 -16.81 -5.48 20.25
C HIS A 357 -16.25 -5.07 18.88
N PHE A 358 -15.29 -5.84 18.36
CA PHE A 358 -14.66 -5.53 17.08
C PHE A 358 -15.61 -5.73 15.90
N ASP A 359 -16.55 -6.67 15.97
CA ASP A 359 -17.62 -6.79 14.96
C ASP A 359 -18.53 -5.56 14.94
N GLN A 360 -18.88 -5.00 16.09
CA GLN A 360 -19.66 -3.76 16.16
C GLN A 360 -18.85 -2.56 15.66
N GLN A 361 -17.57 -2.46 16.01
CA GLN A 361 -16.68 -1.41 15.54
C GLN A 361 -16.56 -1.44 14.01
N TRP A 362 -16.24 -2.61 13.44
CA TRP A 362 -16.09 -2.77 11.99
C TRP A 362 -17.38 -2.44 11.24
N ARG A 363 -18.53 -2.92 11.73
CA ARG A 363 -19.85 -2.62 11.13
C ARG A 363 -20.15 -1.13 11.10
N ARG A 364 -19.80 -0.39 12.16
CA ARG A 364 -20.00 1.07 12.21
C ARG A 364 -19.08 1.78 11.22
N ALA A 365 -17.81 1.37 11.15
CA ALA A 365 -16.83 1.96 10.25
C ALA A 365 -17.18 1.73 8.76
N HIS A 366 -17.74 0.57 8.42
CA HIS A 366 -17.97 0.15 7.02
C HIS A 366 -19.45 0.19 6.58
N ALA A 367 -20.36 0.77 7.38
CA ALA A 367 -21.78 0.76 7.07
C ALA A 367 -22.13 1.42 5.72
N SER A 368 -21.51 2.56 5.41
CA SER A 368 -21.71 3.28 4.15
C SER A 368 -21.21 2.49 2.95
N ASP A 369 -20.03 1.90 3.10
CA ASP A 369 -19.32 1.21 2.02
C ASP A 369 -20.00 -0.11 1.71
N TRP A 370 -20.43 -0.83 2.76
CA TRP A 370 -21.25 -2.03 2.63
C TRP A 370 -22.55 -1.75 1.90
N LYS A 371 -23.27 -0.68 2.25
CA LYS A 371 -24.52 -0.31 1.59
C LYS A 371 -24.32 -0.01 0.09
N GLN A 372 -23.25 0.71 -0.25
CA GLN A 372 -22.89 0.99 -1.64
C GLN A 372 -22.51 -0.29 -2.39
N HIS A 373 -21.72 -1.15 -1.77
CA HIS A 373 -21.31 -2.43 -2.34
C HIS A 373 -22.50 -3.36 -2.57
N HIS A 374 -23.43 -3.47 -1.59
CA HIS A 374 -24.68 -4.23 -1.73
C HIS A 374 -25.54 -3.71 -2.89
N ALA A 375 -25.73 -2.39 -2.99
CA ALA A 375 -26.49 -1.79 -4.10
C ALA A 375 -25.83 -2.04 -5.46
N HIS A 376 -24.50 -1.99 -5.55
CA HIS A 376 -23.76 -2.31 -6.76
C HIS A 376 -23.92 -3.78 -7.16
N ARG A 377 -23.69 -4.72 -6.23
CA ARG A 377 -23.83 -6.17 -6.49
C ARG A 377 -25.27 -6.55 -6.84
N SER A 378 -26.26 -5.92 -6.21
CA SER A 378 -27.69 -6.13 -6.51
C SER A 378 -28.02 -5.74 -7.96
N ARG A 379 -27.52 -4.59 -8.44
CA ARG A 379 -27.69 -4.17 -9.85
C ARG A 379 -27.08 -5.16 -10.84
N ILE A 380 -25.89 -5.69 -10.53
CA ILE A 380 -25.26 -6.73 -11.35
C ILE A 380 -26.12 -8.00 -11.38
N ARG A 381 -26.63 -8.44 -10.22
CA ARG A 381 -27.50 -9.63 -10.13
C ARG A 381 -28.82 -9.46 -10.88
N GLU A 382 -29.43 -8.28 -10.81
CA GLU A 382 -30.61 -7.94 -11.60
C GLU A 382 -30.31 -8.01 -13.11
N ARG A 383 -29.18 -7.46 -13.54
CA ARG A 383 -28.76 -7.53 -14.95
C ARG A 383 -28.52 -8.96 -15.42
N ILE A 384 -27.85 -9.79 -14.60
CA ILE A 384 -27.68 -11.22 -14.85
C ILE A 384 -29.04 -11.91 -15.02
N THR A 385 -30.02 -11.57 -14.18
CA THR A 385 -31.37 -12.18 -14.25
C THR A 385 -32.07 -11.85 -15.57
N VAL A 386 -31.95 -10.62 -16.05
CA VAL A 386 -32.49 -10.19 -17.35
C VAL A 386 -31.82 -10.94 -18.50
N LEU A 387 -30.48 -11.05 -18.48
CA LEU A 387 -29.71 -11.74 -19.53
C LEU A 387 -29.99 -13.25 -19.51
N ALA A 388 -30.09 -13.85 -18.32
CA ALA A 388 -30.43 -15.26 -18.15
C ALA A 388 -31.83 -15.59 -18.69
N ALA A 389 -32.82 -14.72 -18.45
CA ALA A 389 -34.18 -14.91 -18.95
C ALA A 389 -34.29 -14.88 -20.50
N ARG A 390 -33.37 -14.17 -21.17
CA ARG A 390 -33.30 -14.12 -22.64
C ARG A 390 -32.61 -15.36 -23.24
N GLY A 391 -31.69 -15.98 -22.51
CA GLY A 391 -31.01 -17.22 -22.91
C GLY A 391 -30.32 -17.12 -24.28
N GLU A 392 -30.66 -18.03 -25.20
CA GLU A 392 -30.08 -18.10 -26.55
C GLU A 392 -30.44 -16.91 -27.45
N ARG A 393 -31.40 -16.07 -27.06
CA ARG A 393 -31.78 -14.87 -27.82
C ARG A 393 -30.83 -13.69 -27.61
N ASN A 394 -29.88 -13.81 -26.70
CA ASN A 394 -28.88 -12.77 -26.45
C ASN A 394 -27.96 -12.59 -27.67
N THR A 395 -27.54 -11.37 -27.93
CA THR A 395 -26.48 -11.09 -28.92
C THR A 395 -25.11 -11.58 -28.39
N PRO A 396 -24.07 -11.73 -29.24
CA PRO A 396 -22.73 -12.08 -28.76
C PRO A 396 -22.19 -11.13 -27.69
N ASP A 397 -22.44 -9.83 -27.82
CA ASP A 397 -22.10 -8.82 -26.82
C ASP A 397 -22.83 -9.07 -25.48
N GLU A 398 -24.13 -9.36 -25.53
CA GLU A 398 -24.94 -9.65 -24.34
C GLU A 398 -24.55 -10.97 -23.66
N MET A 399 -24.14 -11.99 -24.44
CA MET A 399 -23.61 -13.25 -23.89
C MET A 399 -22.28 -13.03 -23.16
N VAL A 400 -21.40 -12.18 -23.70
CA VAL A 400 -20.15 -11.79 -23.04
C VAL A 400 -20.44 -10.96 -21.79
N GLU A 401 -21.34 -9.97 -21.88
CA GLU A 401 -21.76 -9.16 -20.74
C GLU A 401 -22.30 -10.04 -19.61
N TRP A 402 -23.11 -11.06 -19.94
CA TRP A 402 -23.66 -12.00 -18.98
C TRP A 402 -22.54 -12.79 -18.29
N ALA A 403 -21.63 -13.38 -19.06
CA ALA A 403 -20.50 -14.14 -18.54
C ALA A 403 -19.58 -13.29 -17.64
N ASP A 404 -19.25 -12.07 -18.08
CA ASP A 404 -18.42 -11.13 -17.34
C ASP A 404 -19.12 -10.66 -16.05
N SER A 405 -20.43 -10.40 -16.11
CA SER A 405 -21.21 -9.99 -14.94
C SER A 405 -21.26 -11.09 -13.87
N GLU A 406 -21.47 -12.35 -14.26
CA GLU A 406 -21.41 -13.48 -13.33
C GLU A 406 -20.02 -13.64 -12.72
N ARG A 407 -18.95 -13.50 -13.53
CA ARG A 407 -17.58 -13.57 -13.03
C ARG A 407 -17.21 -12.45 -12.06
N ARG A 408 -17.81 -11.26 -12.20
CA ARG A 408 -17.65 -10.16 -11.23
C ARG A 408 -18.27 -10.49 -9.88
N LEU A 409 -19.34 -11.28 -9.85
CA LEU A 409 -19.95 -11.72 -8.60
C LEU A 409 -19.19 -12.92 -8.01
N ASP A 410 -18.80 -13.87 -8.84
CA ASP A 410 -18.07 -15.07 -8.47
C ASP A 410 -16.98 -15.37 -9.52
N PRO A 411 -15.70 -15.13 -9.21
CA PRO A 411 -14.59 -15.41 -10.12
C PRO A 411 -14.52 -16.87 -10.61
N ALA A 412 -15.09 -17.82 -9.84
CA ALA A 412 -15.12 -19.24 -10.17
C ALA A 412 -16.38 -19.66 -10.95
N ALA A 413 -17.25 -18.73 -11.33
CA ALA A 413 -18.48 -19.01 -12.06
C ALA A 413 -18.19 -19.79 -13.37
N PRO A 414 -18.92 -20.89 -13.67
CA PRO A 414 -18.67 -21.74 -14.83
C PRO A 414 -19.21 -21.12 -16.13
N VAL A 415 -18.69 -19.97 -16.53
CA VAL A 415 -19.25 -19.15 -17.62
C VAL A 415 -18.67 -19.47 -19.00
N ARG A 416 -17.69 -20.39 -19.08
CA ARG A 416 -16.97 -20.74 -20.31
C ARG A 416 -17.89 -20.99 -21.51
N VAL A 417 -18.97 -21.75 -21.29
CA VAL A 417 -19.93 -22.12 -22.33
C VAL A 417 -20.53 -20.88 -23.00
N ARG A 418 -20.74 -19.78 -22.27
CA ARG A 418 -21.31 -18.55 -22.83
C ARG A 418 -20.36 -17.84 -23.77
N TYR A 419 -19.06 -17.82 -23.45
CA TYR A 419 -18.05 -17.29 -24.38
C TYR A 419 -17.96 -18.17 -25.63
N GLU A 420 -18.01 -19.49 -25.48
CA GLU A 420 -18.01 -20.42 -26.62
C GLU A 420 -19.25 -20.23 -27.51
N SER A 421 -20.45 -20.08 -26.93
CA SER A 421 -21.68 -19.76 -27.68
C SER A 421 -21.58 -18.42 -28.40
N ALA A 422 -21.02 -17.38 -27.77
CA ALA A 422 -20.80 -16.09 -28.44
C ALA A 422 -19.85 -16.23 -29.64
N LEU A 423 -18.80 -17.06 -29.52
CA LEU A 423 -17.85 -17.33 -30.60
C LEU A 423 -18.42 -18.20 -31.73
N GLN A 424 -19.47 -18.99 -31.47
CA GLN A 424 -20.18 -19.70 -32.54
C GLN A 424 -20.94 -18.73 -33.47
N ILE A 425 -21.45 -17.64 -32.91
CA ILE A 425 -22.18 -16.61 -33.66
C ILE A 425 -21.21 -15.58 -34.28
N ALA A 426 -20.21 -15.15 -33.50
CA ALA A 426 -19.20 -14.17 -33.90
C ALA A 426 -17.79 -14.70 -33.58
N PRO A 427 -17.15 -15.44 -34.51
CA PRO A 427 -15.88 -16.12 -34.26
C PRO A 427 -14.75 -15.22 -33.77
N GLU A 428 -14.66 -13.99 -34.27
CA GLU A 428 -13.58 -13.06 -33.91
C GLU A 428 -14.01 -12.02 -32.87
N HIS A 429 -15.03 -12.33 -32.07
CA HIS A 429 -15.53 -11.42 -31.03
C HIS A 429 -14.48 -11.22 -29.91
N PRO A 430 -13.91 -10.00 -29.75
CA PRO A 430 -12.74 -9.79 -28.89
C PRO A 430 -13.03 -10.03 -27.41
N GLY A 431 -14.22 -9.66 -26.93
CA GLY A 431 -14.64 -9.90 -25.55
C GLY A 431 -14.79 -11.39 -25.22
N ALA A 432 -15.28 -12.17 -26.19
CA ALA A 432 -15.51 -13.60 -25.99
C ALA A 432 -14.20 -14.39 -26.07
N LEU A 433 -13.30 -14.04 -26.99
CA LEU A 433 -11.94 -14.60 -27.06
C LEU A 433 -11.15 -14.30 -25.77
N ARG A 434 -11.23 -13.07 -25.25
CA ARG A 434 -10.61 -12.69 -23.98
C ARG A 434 -11.15 -13.52 -22.82
N GLY A 435 -12.48 -13.61 -22.71
CA GLY A 435 -13.14 -14.39 -21.67
C GLY A 435 -12.76 -15.87 -21.72
N LEU A 436 -12.77 -16.47 -22.91
CA LEU A 436 -12.37 -17.86 -23.12
C LEU A 436 -10.91 -18.10 -22.72
N ALA A 437 -9.97 -17.23 -23.12
CA ALA A 437 -8.56 -17.34 -22.76
C ALA A 437 -8.34 -17.35 -21.23
N GLN A 438 -9.12 -16.54 -20.51
CA GLN A 438 -9.08 -16.50 -19.03
C GLN A 438 -9.67 -17.75 -18.38
N MET A 439 -10.59 -18.44 -19.05
CA MET A 439 -11.25 -19.64 -18.51
C MET A 439 -10.51 -20.94 -18.81
N LEU A 440 -9.51 -20.92 -19.69
CA LEU A 440 -8.66 -22.08 -19.94
C LEU A 440 -7.72 -22.32 -18.76
N PRO A 441 -7.50 -23.59 -18.32
CA PRO A 441 -6.54 -23.92 -17.27
C PRO A 441 -5.14 -23.40 -17.58
N ALA A 442 -4.36 -23.03 -16.56
CA ALA A 442 -2.98 -22.58 -16.75
C ALA A 442 -2.08 -23.65 -17.40
N SER A 443 -2.35 -24.92 -17.12
CA SER A 443 -1.65 -26.06 -17.70
C SER A 443 -1.94 -26.27 -19.20
N ASP A 444 -3.02 -25.71 -19.73
CA ASP A 444 -3.40 -25.85 -21.14
C ASP A 444 -2.90 -24.66 -21.97
N ARG A 445 -1.57 -24.50 -21.97
CA ARG A 445 -0.89 -23.37 -22.59
C ARG A 445 -1.11 -23.32 -24.11
N GLU A 446 -1.15 -24.46 -24.77
CA GLU A 446 -1.34 -24.55 -26.22
C GLU A 446 -2.70 -23.98 -26.64
N ALA A 447 -3.78 -24.44 -26.01
CA ALA A 447 -5.13 -23.93 -26.29
C ALA A 447 -5.22 -22.43 -25.96
N ARG A 448 -4.59 -21.98 -24.87
CA ARG A 448 -4.59 -20.57 -24.48
C ARG A 448 -3.87 -19.69 -25.50
N LEU A 449 -2.69 -20.09 -25.96
CA LEU A 449 -1.94 -19.36 -26.98
C LEU A 449 -2.70 -19.29 -28.31
N ALA A 450 -3.40 -20.37 -28.70
CA ALA A 450 -4.24 -20.36 -29.91
C ALA A 450 -5.38 -19.33 -29.82
N VAL A 451 -6.04 -19.21 -28.65
CA VAL A 451 -7.08 -18.18 -28.44
C VAL A 451 -6.47 -16.78 -28.42
N LEU A 452 -5.29 -16.61 -27.81
CA LEU A 452 -4.60 -15.31 -27.75
C LEU A 452 -4.11 -14.85 -29.14
N GLU A 453 -3.70 -15.77 -30.02
CA GLU A 453 -3.35 -15.46 -31.42
C GLU A 453 -4.55 -14.84 -32.15
N ARG A 454 -5.73 -15.49 -32.04
CA ARG A 454 -6.98 -14.97 -32.61
C ARG A 454 -7.35 -13.63 -32.02
N LEU A 455 -7.25 -13.49 -30.70
CA LEU A 455 -7.53 -12.22 -30.02
C LEU A 455 -6.59 -11.10 -30.48
N HIS A 456 -5.31 -11.39 -30.67
CA HIS A 456 -4.34 -10.43 -31.23
C HIS A 456 -4.70 -10.03 -32.68
N GLY A 457 -5.20 -10.97 -33.48
CA GLY A 457 -5.69 -10.74 -34.84
C GLY A 457 -7.01 -9.97 -34.94
N SER A 458 -7.89 -10.06 -33.93
CA SER A 458 -9.23 -9.46 -33.95
C SER A 458 -9.25 -7.92 -34.02
N GLY A 459 -8.18 -7.24 -33.56
CA GLY A 459 -8.08 -5.80 -33.70
C GLY A 459 -6.97 -5.16 -32.86
N ALA A 460 -6.62 -3.92 -33.17
CA ALA A 460 -5.58 -3.19 -32.43
C ALA A 460 -5.94 -2.99 -30.94
N ALA A 461 -7.23 -2.88 -30.61
CA ALA A 461 -7.71 -2.71 -29.24
C ALA A 461 -7.37 -3.89 -28.30
N SER A 462 -7.16 -5.09 -28.83
CA SER A 462 -6.93 -6.33 -28.08
C SER A 462 -5.49 -6.82 -28.10
N ARG A 463 -4.64 -6.27 -28.99
CA ARG A 463 -3.24 -6.69 -29.17
C ARG A 463 -2.42 -6.65 -27.88
N TRP A 464 -2.51 -5.53 -27.14
CA TRP A 464 -1.77 -5.37 -25.90
C TRP A 464 -2.15 -6.43 -24.87
N TRP A 465 -3.46 -6.61 -24.63
CA TRP A 465 -3.94 -7.59 -23.66
C TRP A 465 -3.57 -9.02 -24.06
N ALA A 466 -3.71 -9.35 -25.36
CA ALA A 466 -3.35 -10.66 -25.89
C ALA A 466 -1.85 -10.95 -25.72
N ALA A 467 -0.99 -10.00 -26.11
CA ALA A 467 0.45 -10.17 -26.02
C ALA A 467 0.95 -10.25 -24.57
N ARG A 468 0.44 -9.40 -23.69
CA ARG A 468 0.78 -9.44 -22.26
C ARG A 468 0.39 -10.77 -21.62
N SER A 469 -0.81 -11.27 -21.94
CA SER A 469 -1.31 -12.55 -21.40
C SER A 469 -0.54 -13.75 -21.96
N ALA A 470 -0.11 -13.68 -23.22
CA ALA A 470 0.71 -14.72 -23.84
C ALA A 470 2.11 -14.80 -23.22
N VAL A 471 2.78 -13.65 -23.03
CA VAL A 471 4.07 -13.56 -22.33
C VAL A 471 3.96 -14.13 -20.92
N ALA A 472 2.95 -13.71 -20.14
CA ALA A 472 2.73 -14.22 -18.80
C ALA A 472 2.56 -15.75 -18.78
N SER A 473 1.81 -16.31 -19.73
CA SER A 473 1.60 -17.77 -19.83
C SER A 473 2.85 -18.54 -20.29
N LEU A 474 3.79 -17.90 -20.99
CA LEU A 474 5.05 -18.49 -21.45
C LEU A 474 6.17 -18.38 -20.40
N GLU A 475 6.10 -17.37 -19.53
CA GLU A 475 7.02 -17.18 -18.40
C GLU A 475 6.63 -18.01 -17.17
N ASP A 476 5.36 -18.41 -17.07
CA ASP A 476 4.85 -19.26 -16.00
C ASP A 476 5.43 -20.70 -16.12
N PRO A 477 6.31 -21.13 -15.19
CA PRO A 477 6.92 -22.45 -15.22
C PRO A 477 5.90 -23.58 -14.96
N ASP A 478 4.79 -23.27 -14.27
CA ASP A 478 3.75 -24.24 -13.94
C ASP A 478 2.79 -24.45 -15.15
N ALA A 479 2.83 -23.58 -16.17
CA ALA A 479 2.02 -23.66 -17.38
C ALA A 479 2.60 -24.57 -18.49
N GLY A 480 3.89 -24.94 -18.41
CA GLY A 480 4.52 -25.84 -19.37
C GLY A 480 6.03 -25.62 -19.56
N PRO A 481 6.71 -26.45 -20.38
CA PRO A 481 8.16 -26.36 -20.61
C PRO A 481 8.53 -25.03 -21.29
N HIS A 482 9.71 -24.48 -21.00
CA HIS A 482 10.13 -23.20 -21.58
C HIS A 482 10.17 -23.26 -23.12
N ASP A 483 9.53 -22.28 -23.77
CA ASP A 483 9.49 -22.12 -25.22
C ASP A 483 10.06 -20.75 -25.58
N GLU A 484 11.35 -20.73 -25.89
CA GLU A 484 12.11 -19.49 -26.11
C GLU A 484 11.70 -18.78 -27.42
N GLU A 485 11.34 -19.54 -28.45
CA GLU A 485 10.93 -18.98 -29.75
C GLU A 485 9.57 -18.27 -29.64
N ALA A 486 8.58 -18.93 -29.04
CA ALA A 486 7.28 -18.33 -28.80
C ALA A 486 7.39 -17.11 -27.87
N LEU A 487 8.20 -17.21 -26.81
CA LEU A 487 8.41 -16.10 -25.87
C LEU A 487 9.05 -14.89 -26.56
N LYS A 488 10.04 -15.10 -27.43
CA LYS A 488 10.67 -14.02 -28.20
C LYS A 488 9.66 -13.34 -29.13
N LEU A 489 8.84 -14.12 -29.82
CA LEU A 489 7.77 -13.60 -30.70
C LEU A 489 6.78 -12.72 -29.92
N TRP A 490 6.24 -13.23 -28.81
CA TRP A 490 5.22 -12.53 -28.03
C TRP A 490 5.77 -11.34 -27.27
N ARG A 491 7.04 -11.36 -26.83
CA ARG A 491 7.72 -10.16 -26.30
C ARG A 491 7.89 -9.07 -27.35
N GLY A 492 8.19 -9.43 -28.59
CA GLY A 492 8.24 -8.48 -29.72
C GLY A 492 6.89 -7.80 -29.92
N ARG A 493 5.80 -8.58 -29.99
CA ARG A 493 4.43 -8.07 -30.11
C ARG A 493 4.00 -7.21 -28.92
N LEU A 494 4.37 -7.60 -27.70
CA LEU A 494 4.07 -6.82 -26.50
C LEU A 494 4.76 -5.47 -26.57
N LYS A 495 6.04 -5.44 -26.95
CA LYS A 495 6.80 -4.19 -27.11
C LYS A 495 6.15 -3.26 -28.13
N GLU A 496 5.78 -3.78 -29.30
CA GLU A 496 5.07 -2.99 -30.33
C GLU A 496 3.74 -2.42 -29.81
N ALA A 497 2.98 -3.22 -29.07
CA ALA A 497 1.72 -2.78 -28.46
C ALA A 497 1.95 -1.74 -27.35
N GLU A 498 2.98 -1.87 -26.53
CA GLU A 498 3.36 -0.89 -25.50
C GLU A 498 3.83 0.43 -26.11
N GLU A 499 4.56 0.39 -27.21
CA GLU A 499 4.95 1.59 -27.96
C GLU A 499 3.71 2.31 -28.53
N ALA A 500 2.70 1.57 -29.01
CA ALA A 500 1.41 2.14 -29.43
C ALA A 500 0.64 2.77 -28.26
N GLU A 501 0.57 2.10 -27.11
CA GLU A 501 -0.04 2.67 -25.89
C GLU A 501 0.69 3.94 -25.44
N THR A 502 2.02 3.96 -25.53
CA THR A 502 2.84 5.13 -25.19
C THR A 502 2.53 6.30 -26.13
N ARG A 503 2.49 6.08 -27.45
CA ARG A 503 2.11 7.11 -28.43
C ARG A 503 0.70 7.65 -28.16
N ALA A 504 -0.26 6.78 -27.88
CA ALA A 504 -1.62 7.20 -27.54
C ALA A 504 -1.68 8.05 -26.26
N TRP A 505 -0.86 7.73 -25.25
CA TRP A 505 -0.74 8.53 -24.03
C TRP A 505 -0.04 9.87 -24.26
N GLU A 506 0.98 9.90 -25.12
CA GLU A 506 1.64 11.14 -25.57
C GLU A 506 0.67 12.05 -26.33
N GLU A 507 -0.24 11.51 -27.13
CA GLU A 507 -1.30 12.30 -27.79
C GLU A 507 -2.28 12.92 -26.78
N ILE A 508 -2.62 12.22 -25.69
CA ILE A 508 -3.49 12.72 -24.62
C ILE A 508 -2.80 13.83 -23.82
N THR A 509 -1.54 13.61 -23.45
CA THR A 509 -0.77 14.50 -22.56
C THR A 509 0.02 15.58 -23.28
N GLY A 510 0.13 15.49 -24.61
CA GLY A 510 0.92 16.38 -25.45
C GLY A 510 0.38 17.80 -25.49
N THR A 511 1.30 18.75 -25.65
CA THR A 511 0.97 20.17 -25.85
C THR A 511 0.99 20.50 -27.35
N PRO A 512 0.08 21.36 -27.84
CA PRO A 512 -0.96 22.08 -27.10
C PRO A 512 -2.16 21.20 -26.72
N VAL A 513 -2.64 21.34 -25.47
CA VAL A 513 -3.67 20.48 -24.86
C VAL A 513 -4.99 20.47 -25.65
N PHE A 514 -5.38 21.63 -26.18
CA PHE A 514 -6.63 21.82 -26.95
C PHE A 514 -6.55 21.35 -28.41
N SER A 515 -5.44 20.76 -28.85
CA SER A 515 -5.37 20.14 -30.17
C SER A 515 -6.28 18.91 -30.26
N GLN A 516 -6.93 18.69 -31.41
CA GLN A 516 -7.68 17.46 -31.70
C GLN A 516 -8.80 17.16 -30.69
N ILE A 517 -9.38 18.18 -30.06
CA ILE A 517 -10.50 18.02 -29.13
C ILE A 517 -11.84 18.12 -29.86
N SER A 518 -12.86 17.50 -29.27
CA SER A 518 -14.26 17.63 -29.68
C SER A 518 -15.16 17.62 -28.43
N ARG A 519 -16.44 17.96 -28.62
CA ARG A 519 -17.44 17.88 -27.55
C ARG A 519 -17.54 16.44 -27.04
N HIS A 520 -17.71 16.27 -25.72
CA HIS A 520 -17.86 14.94 -25.12
C HIS A 520 -19.06 14.17 -25.71
N ASP A 521 -18.96 12.84 -25.70
CA ASP A 521 -19.96 11.92 -26.25
C ASP A 521 -20.72 11.12 -25.16
N LEU A 522 -20.63 11.57 -23.90
CA LEU A 522 -21.35 10.97 -22.77
C LEU A 522 -22.87 11.08 -22.93
N ASN A 523 -23.59 10.00 -22.60
CA ASN A 523 -25.05 10.00 -22.46
C ASN A 523 -25.49 10.61 -21.10
N ASP A 524 -26.80 10.82 -20.92
CA ASP A 524 -27.34 11.47 -19.71
C ASP A 524 -27.00 10.73 -18.41
N PHE A 525 -26.94 9.39 -18.45
CA PHE A 525 -26.59 8.58 -17.30
C PHE A 525 -25.09 8.72 -16.96
N GLU A 526 -24.21 8.54 -17.95
CA GLU A 526 -22.75 8.69 -17.79
C GLU A 526 -22.38 10.10 -17.30
N LEU A 527 -23.05 11.12 -17.83
CA LEU A 527 -22.87 12.51 -17.40
C LEU A 527 -23.40 12.74 -15.97
N GLY A 528 -24.47 12.04 -15.58
CA GLY A 528 -25.02 12.06 -14.22
C GLY A 528 -24.04 11.49 -13.18
N GLU A 529 -23.42 10.35 -13.47
CA GLU A 529 -22.40 9.74 -12.59
C GLU A 529 -21.19 10.65 -12.43
N LEU A 530 -20.65 11.20 -13.53
CA LEU A 530 -19.56 12.17 -13.48
C LEU A 530 -19.89 13.39 -12.60
N ARG A 531 -21.11 13.93 -12.73
CA ARG A 531 -21.56 15.07 -11.90
C ARG A 531 -21.67 14.68 -10.43
N ALA A 532 -22.15 13.47 -10.13
CA ALA A 532 -22.23 12.97 -8.76
C ALA A 532 -20.83 12.85 -8.12
N ASP A 533 -19.83 12.44 -8.88
CA ASP A 533 -18.44 12.37 -8.42
C ASP A 533 -17.86 13.78 -8.17
N LEU A 534 -18.12 14.73 -9.08
CA LEU A 534 -17.68 16.12 -8.94
C LEU A 534 -18.33 16.84 -7.75
N VAL A 535 -19.59 16.52 -7.41
CA VAL A 535 -20.24 17.05 -6.20
C VAL A 535 -19.50 16.63 -4.93
N ARG A 536 -18.95 15.41 -4.89
CA ARG A 536 -18.19 14.89 -3.74
C ARG A 536 -16.80 15.52 -3.62
N CYS A 537 -16.25 16.05 -4.71
CA CYS A 537 -14.99 16.77 -4.73
C CYS A 537 -15.16 18.19 -4.15
N LEU A 538 -15.15 18.33 -2.82
CA LEU A 538 -15.42 19.60 -2.11
C LEU A 538 -14.63 20.82 -2.65
N PRO A 539 -13.36 20.73 -3.04
CA PRO A 539 -12.60 21.88 -3.54
C PRO A 539 -12.96 22.35 -4.95
N ALA A 540 -13.69 21.56 -5.75
CA ALA A 540 -14.02 21.91 -7.12
C ALA A 540 -15.17 22.92 -7.20
N SER A 541 -15.00 24.02 -7.96
CA SER A 541 -16.06 25.01 -8.21
C SER A 541 -16.74 24.83 -9.58
N ARG A 542 -15.96 24.52 -10.62
CA ARG A 542 -16.44 24.31 -12.00
C ARG A 542 -15.65 23.19 -12.66
N ALA A 543 -16.29 22.51 -13.62
CA ALA A 543 -15.62 21.50 -14.42
C ALA A 543 -16.07 21.55 -15.90
N TRP A 544 -15.12 21.29 -16.79
CA TRP A 544 -15.32 21.14 -18.24
C TRP A 544 -14.84 19.76 -18.66
N LEU A 545 -15.46 19.22 -19.71
CA LEU A 545 -15.14 17.91 -20.25
C LEU A 545 -15.06 17.99 -21.77
N VAL A 546 -13.92 17.56 -22.32
CA VAL A 546 -13.72 17.42 -23.76
C VAL A 546 -13.30 16.00 -24.10
N ARG A 547 -13.62 15.56 -25.32
CA ARG A 547 -13.11 14.31 -25.88
C ARG A 547 -11.85 14.63 -26.69
N LYS A 548 -10.76 13.91 -26.42
CA LYS A 548 -9.52 13.94 -27.21
C LYS A 548 -9.62 12.88 -28.32
N ASN A 549 -9.44 13.29 -29.57
CA ASN A 549 -9.46 12.39 -30.72
C ASN A 549 -8.05 11.89 -31.00
N LEU A 550 -7.81 10.60 -30.72
CA LEU A 550 -6.50 9.98 -30.89
C LEU A 550 -6.32 9.45 -32.32
N HIS A 551 -5.13 9.63 -32.88
CA HIS A 551 -4.72 9.07 -34.16
C HIS A 551 -4.38 7.59 -34.02
N GLU A 552 -3.61 7.21 -33.00
CA GLU A 552 -3.22 5.82 -32.78
C GLU A 552 -4.46 4.93 -32.51
N PHE A 553 -5.42 5.42 -31.71
CA PHE A 553 -6.64 4.67 -31.35
C PHE A 553 -7.93 5.50 -31.53
N PRO A 554 -8.41 5.74 -32.76
CA PRO A 554 -9.57 6.60 -33.02
C PRO A 554 -10.88 6.12 -32.40
N TRP A 555 -10.99 4.82 -32.16
CA TRP A 555 -12.17 4.20 -31.53
C TRP A 555 -12.17 4.34 -30.00
N ARG A 556 -11.05 4.66 -29.35
CA ARG A 556 -11.01 4.80 -27.89
C ARG A 556 -11.64 6.13 -27.48
N ARG A 557 -12.41 6.05 -26.39
CA ARG A 557 -12.86 7.23 -25.66
C ARG A 557 -11.72 7.69 -24.75
N ALA A 558 -11.23 8.89 -25.01
CA ALA A 558 -10.24 9.57 -24.19
C ALA A 558 -10.77 10.96 -23.84
N TYR A 559 -10.72 11.31 -22.57
CA TYR A 559 -11.30 12.53 -22.04
C TYR A 559 -10.23 13.39 -21.39
N ILE A 560 -10.38 14.70 -21.53
CA ILE A 560 -9.66 15.68 -20.72
C ILE A 560 -10.70 16.40 -19.86
N VAL A 561 -10.50 16.32 -18.55
CA VAL A 561 -11.36 16.98 -17.55
C VAL A 561 -10.59 18.19 -17.03
N PHE A 562 -11.15 19.38 -17.23
CA PHE A 562 -10.60 20.60 -16.62
C PHE A 562 -11.40 20.90 -15.37
N VAL A 563 -10.73 21.09 -14.24
CA VAL A 563 -11.36 21.46 -12.96
C VAL A 563 -10.85 22.80 -12.47
N GLU A 564 -11.75 23.64 -11.98
CA GLU A 564 -11.39 24.86 -11.26
C GLU A 564 -11.34 24.55 -9.76
N LEU A 565 -10.17 24.78 -9.16
CA LEU A 565 -9.84 24.42 -7.78
C LEU A 565 -9.39 25.67 -7.00
N PRO A 566 -10.32 26.56 -6.64
CA PRO A 566 -9.99 27.78 -5.89
C PRO A 566 -9.50 27.43 -4.48
N GLY A 567 -8.48 28.15 -4.00
CA GLY A 567 -8.01 28.05 -2.61
C GLY A 567 -7.05 26.90 -2.31
N LEU A 568 -6.75 26.02 -3.27
CA LEU A 568 -5.67 25.03 -3.16
C LEU A 568 -4.35 25.56 -3.72
N ASP A 569 -3.22 25.11 -3.17
CA ASP A 569 -1.90 25.30 -3.77
C ASP A 569 -1.64 24.32 -4.92
N ASP A 570 -0.53 24.48 -5.63
CA ASP A 570 -0.25 23.70 -6.84
C ASP A 570 0.08 22.21 -6.55
N GLU A 571 0.64 21.88 -5.38
CA GLU A 571 0.91 20.49 -4.98
C GLU A 571 -0.41 19.77 -4.68
N ASP A 572 -1.30 20.40 -3.91
CA ASP A 572 -2.62 19.86 -3.59
C ASP A 572 -3.51 19.72 -4.83
N ARG A 573 -3.44 20.69 -5.76
CA ARG A 573 -4.12 20.60 -7.07
C ARG A 573 -3.63 19.43 -7.89
N TRP A 574 -2.32 19.22 -7.96
CA TRP A 574 -1.73 18.10 -8.69
C TRP A 574 -2.20 16.77 -8.13
N ASN A 575 -2.09 16.59 -6.81
CA ASN A 575 -2.48 15.36 -6.11
C ASN A 575 -3.97 15.05 -6.29
N LEU A 576 -4.82 16.07 -6.14
CA LEU A 576 -6.26 15.92 -6.35
C LEU A 576 -6.60 15.55 -7.79
N CYS A 577 -5.95 16.16 -8.79
CA CYS A 577 -6.13 15.79 -10.20
C CYS A 577 -5.75 14.32 -10.46
N ARG A 578 -4.61 13.84 -9.93
CA ARG A 578 -4.21 12.42 -10.07
C ARG A 578 -5.19 11.47 -9.38
N GLN A 579 -5.73 11.86 -8.22
CA GLN A 579 -6.76 11.09 -7.53
C GLN A 579 -8.06 11.03 -8.36
N LEU A 580 -8.46 12.14 -8.97
CA LEU A 580 -9.66 12.21 -9.82
C LEU A 580 -9.55 11.32 -11.06
N GLU A 581 -8.36 11.16 -11.66
CA GLU A 581 -8.16 10.21 -12.78
C GLU A 581 -8.51 8.77 -12.43
N GLN A 582 -8.37 8.39 -11.15
CA GLN A 582 -8.67 7.04 -10.67
C GLN A 582 -10.09 6.88 -10.15
N THR A 583 -10.74 7.98 -9.77
CA THR A 583 -12.02 7.96 -9.04
C THR A 583 -13.21 8.46 -9.85
N LEU A 584 -12.97 9.25 -10.92
CA LEU A 584 -14.05 9.70 -11.79
C LEU A 584 -14.61 8.53 -12.61
N THR A 585 -15.92 8.37 -12.56
CA THR A 585 -16.65 7.35 -13.30
C THR A 585 -16.80 7.77 -14.77
N LEU A 586 -15.76 7.54 -15.56
CA LEU A 586 -15.73 7.80 -17.01
C LEU A 586 -15.57 6.51 -17.83
N PRO A 587 -16.24 6.38 -18.99
CA PRO A 587 -16.22 5.17 -19.82
C PRO A 587 -14.93 5.02 -20.68
N GLY A 588 -13.86 5.76 -20.36
CA GLY A 588 -12.62 5.84 -21.14
C GLY A 588 -11.48 6.44 -20.34
N ALA A 589 -10.27 6.47 -20.94
CA ALA A 589 -9.11 7.07 -20.28
C ALA A 589 -9.36 8.56 -20.00
N ALA A 590 -8.97 9.03 -18.82
CA ALA A 590 -9.17 10.41 -18.40
C ALA A 590 -7.84 11.04 -17.99
N LEU A 591 -7.60 12.25 -18.48
CA LEU A 591 -6.57 13.16 -17.99
C LEU A 591 -7.26 14.31 -17.26
N VAL A 592 -6.92 14.52 -15.99
CA VAL A 592 -7.50 15.62 -15.19
C VAL A 592 -6.46 16.72 -15.03
N LEU A 593 -6.83 17.95 -15.42
CA LEU A 593 -6.00 19.14 -15.35
C LEU A 593 -6.74 20.25 -14.58
N TRP A 594 -6.02 21.08 -13.84
CA TRP A 594 -6.63 22.25 -13.20
C TRP A 594 -6.51 23.48 -14.08
N ALA A 595 -7.57 24.30 -14.11
CA ALA A 595 -7.57 25.57 -14.83
C ALA A 595 -6.87 26.64 -13.98
N GLY A 596 -5.72 27.17 -14.42
CA GLY A 596 -5.03 28.23 -13.67
C GLY A 596 -3.64 28.63 -14.16
N HIS A 597 -2.85 27.71 -14.71
CA HIS A 597 -1.51 28.02 -15.22
C HIS A 597 -1.30 27.51 -16.65
N SER A 598 -1.43 26.20 -16.86
CA SER A 598 -1.36 25.58 -18.18
C SER A 598 -2.32 24.37 -18.24
N PRO A 599 -3.53 24.52 -18.81
CA PRO A 599 -4.04 25.71 -19.49
C PRO A 599 -4.55 26.82 -18.54
N LYS A 600 -4.56 28.06 -19.03
CA LYS A 600 -5.21 29.18 -18.34
C LYS A 600 -6.73 29.01 -18.37
N LEU A 601 -7.41 29.56 -17.37
CA LEU A 601 -8.87 29.50 -17.27
C LEU A 601 -9.57 30.11 -18.50
N GLU A 602 -9.07 31.24 -19.00
CA GLU A 602 -9.61 31.90 -20.19
C GLU A 602 -9.54 31.00 -21.45
N ASP A 603 -8.48 30.20 -21.57
CA ASP A 603 -8.31 29.28 -22.69
C ASP A 603 -9.27 28.08 -22.56
N VAL A 604 -9.47 27.57 -21.35
CA VAL A 604 -10.46 26.52 -21.08
C VAL A 604 -11.87 27.01 -21.41
N GLU A 605 -12.24 28.21 -20.96
CA GLU A 605 -13.57 28.78 -21.22
C GLU A 605 -13.84 29.02 -22.72
N ARG A 606 -12.79 29.40 -23.47
CA ARG A 606 -12.89 29.61 -24.92
C ARG A 606 -12.99 28.32 -25.71
N GLU A 607 -12.20 27.31 -25.37
CA GLU A 607 -12.01 26.10 -26.21
C GLU A 607 -12.84 24.88 -25.75
N ALA A 608 -13.25 24.79 -24.47
CA ALA A 608 -13.77 23.54 -23.87
C ALA A 608 -15.31 23.35 -23.94
N PHE A 609 -15.99 23.92 -24.94
CA PHE A 609 -17.43 23.68 -25.24
C PHE A 609 -18.43 23.91 -24.08
N GLY A 610 -18.05 24.67 -23.05
CA GLY A 610 -18.89 25.01 -21.90
C GLY A 610 -18.74 24.07 -20.70
N ALA A 611 -19.08 24.57 -19.50
CA ALA A 611 -18.96 23.79 -18.27
C ALA A 611 -20.02 22.69 -18.20
N VAL A 612 -19.59 21.47 -17.87
CA VAL A 612 -20.50 20.32 -17.67
C VAL A 612 -21.05 20.27 -16.25
N TRP A 613 -20.38 20.95 -15.32
CA TRP A 613 -20.77 21.04 -13.92
C TRP A 613 -20.29 22.37 -13.31
N MET A 614 -21.14 22.96 -12.47
CA MET A 614 -20.83 24.12 -11.63
C MET A 614 -21.43 23.89 -10.26
N ARG A 615 -20.67 24.22 -9.20
CA ARG A 615 -21.19 24.19 -7.84
C ARG A 615 -22.25 25.28 -7.70
N GLY A 616 -23.47 24.88 -7.34
CA GLY A 616 -24.53 25.83 -6.99
C GLY A 616 -24.09 26.69 -5.81
N ALA A 617 -24.40 27.99 -5.87
CA ALA A 617 -24.16 28.92 -4.77
C ALA A 617 -24.92 28.52 -3.50
#